data_AF-A0AAD5K852-F1
#
_entry.id   AF-A0AAD5K852-F1
#
_cell.length_a   1.000
_cell.length_b   1.000
_cell.length_c   1.000
_cell.angle_alpha   90.00
_cell.angle_beta   90.00
_cell.angle_gamma   90.00
#
_symmetry.space_group_name_H-M   'P 1'
#
loop_
_entity.id
_entity.type
_entity.pdbx_description
1 polymer ?
#
loop_
_entity_poly.entity_id
_entity_poly.type
_entity_poly.pdbx_seq_one_letter_code
_entity_poly.pdbx_strand_id
1 'polypeptide(L)'
;MCGRFACSLCPEALRNKVKESNVAISNEWVNEDKFFPSFNVGPRKFIPVVRRTTEGSKELVMQTMQWGFIPSWAKQYPERQPINARSDTLTDGPSMFDHAKNKNRCVVVSEGFYEWKQLQGGKKIPHYTKRKDGKLMLFAGLYDVSHIDGQKLYTCTIITTAASSFFEFLHNRMPVILENSSSDVDTWLSDEPWNKKHVEIMHPFEGKLDCYQVTDAVGSTKNNSPDFVVPVDQLKGSISNFFKKQKEPPATTTATTTTTKGLKREHDEDNEKSVMKPIKKEMIHNIDKKMNSHDNVKKKQKITSFFNKK
;
A
#
# COMPACT_ATOMS: atom_id res chain seq x y z
N MET A 1 4.64 14.19 10.18
CA MET A 1 3.69 14.00 9.06
C MET A 1 3.93 12.57 8.62
N CYS A 2 2.87 11.78 8.52
CA CYS A 2 2.98 10.36 8.23
C CYS A 2 3.51 10.13 6.81
N GLY A 3 4.79 9.75 6.72
CA GLY A 3 5.52 9.48 5.47
C GLY A 3 5.90 8.01 5.29
N ARG A 4 5.40 7.12 6.15
CA ARG A 4 5.64 5.67 6.05
C ARG A 4 4.54 4.88 6.75
N PHE A 5 4.17 3.73 6.20
CA PHE A 5 3.24 2.82 6.86
C PHE A 5 3.45 1.36 6.48
N ALA A 6 2.77 0.45 7.18
CA ALA A 6 2.77 -0.98 6.88
C ALA A 6 1.42 -1.39 6.28
N CYS A 7 1.47 -2.11 5.16
CA CYS A 7 0.33 -2.75 4.53
C CYS A 7 0.85 -4.06 3.93
N SER A 8 1.02 -5.04 4.80
CA SER A 8 1.74 -6.30 4.58
C SER A 8 0.84 -7.50 4.33
N LEU A 9 -0.46 -7.36 4.55
CA LEU A 9 -1.45 -8.38 4.21
C LEU A 9 -1.49 -8.64 2.71
N CYS A 10 -1.64 -9.91 2.32
CA CYS A 10 -1.93 -10.27 0.93
C CYS A 10 -3.28 -9.68 0.49
N PRO A 11 -3.54 -9.53 -0.83
CA PRO A 11 -4.76 -8.90 -1.33
C PRO A 11 -6.04 -9.49 -0.73
N GLU A 12 -6.16 -10.82 -0.68
CA GLU A 12 -7.34 -11.49 -0.11
C GLU A 12 -7.55 -11.15 1.37
N ALA A 13 -6.50 -11.26 2.20
CA ALA A 13 -6.58 -10.96 3.62
C ALA A 13 -6.90 -9.47 3.87
N LEU A 14 -6.31 -8.56 3.08
CA LEU A 14 -6.59 -7.13 3.19
C LEU A 14 -8.04 -6.82 2.84
N ARG A 15 -8.56 -7.41 1.74
CA ARG A 15 -9.95 -7.25 1.31
C ARG A 15 -10.92 -7.75 2.38
N ASN A 16 -10.64 -8.90 3.00
CA ASN A 16 -11.45 -9.44 4.09
C ASN A 16 -11.43 -8.51 5.31
N LYS A 17 -10.25 -7.97 5.68
CA LYS A 17 -10.14 -6.99 6.77
C LYS A 17 -10.91 -5.69 6.50
N VAL A 18 -10.95 -5.21 5.25
CA VAL A 18 -11.79 -4.05 4.88
C VAL A 18 -13.28 -4.35 5.05
N LYS A 19 -13.73 -5.56 4.68
CA LYS A 19 -15.13 -5.99 4.90
C LYS A 19 -15.45 -6.12 6.40
N GLU A 20 -14.53 -6.65 7.21
CA GLU A 20 -14.64 -6.71 8.68
C GLU A 20 -14.75 -5.30 9.32
N SER A 21 -14.19 -4.28 8.68
CA SER A 21 -14.34 -2.87 9.08
C SER A 21 -15.73 -2.28 8.78
N ASN A 22 -16.69 -3.10 8.32
CA ASN A 22 -18.03 -2.71 7.85
C ASN A 22 -18.02 -1.79 6.62
N VAL A 23 -17.01 -1.93 5.75
CA VAL A 23 -16.94 -1.20 4.48
C VAL A 23 -17.37 -2.14 3.35
N ALA A 24 -18.57 -1.92 2.84
CA ALA A 24 -19.17 -2.75 1.79
C ALA A 24 -18.54 -2.46 0.42
N ILE A 25 -17.46 -3.17 0.09
CA ILE A 25 -16.78 -3.11 -1.20
C ILE A 25 -17.24 -4.22 -2.16
N SER A 26 -17.22 -3.92 -3.46
CA SER A 26 -17.43 -4.92 -4.51
C SER A 26 -16.30 -5.95 -4.54
N ASN A 27 -16.51 -7.03 -5.30
CA ASN A 27 -15.50 -8.07 -5.48
C ASN A 27 -14.36 -7.64 -6.41
N GLU A 28 -14.56 -6.59 -7.20
CA GLU A 28 -13.52 -6.03 -8.06
C GLU A 28 -12.40 -5.38 -7.23
N TRP A 29 -11.16 -5.46 -7.70
CA TRP A 29 -10.09 -4.58 -7.26
C TRP A 29 -9.35 -4.02 -8.47
N VAL A 30 -9.53 -2.73 -8.69
CA VAL A 30 -8.96 -2.03 -9.83
C VAL A 30 -7.45 -1.90 -9.66
N ASN A 31 -6.66 -2.39 -10.63
CA ASN A 31 -5.19 -2.43 -10.60
C ASN A 31 -4.62 -3.25 -9.42
N GLU A 32 -5.25 -4.37 -9.05
CA GLU A 32 -4.73 -5.27 -7.99
C GLU A 32 -3.28 -5.71 -8.26
N ASP A 33 -2.93 -5.94 -9.52
CA ASP A 33 -1.59 -6.33 -9.99
C ASP A 33 -0.47 -5.36 -9.61
N LYS A 34 -0.81 -4.10 -9.29
CA LYS A 34 0.15 -3.08 -8.87
C LYS A 34 0.40 -3.06 -7.36
N PHE A 35 -0.42 -3.75 -6.57
CA PHE A 35 -0.29 -3.78 -5.12
C PHE A 35 0.71 -4.85 -4.70
N PHE A 36 1.75 -4.42 -3.97
CA PHE A 36 2.76 -5.30 -3.40
C PHE A 36 2.77 -5.10 -1.88
N PRO A 37 2.42 -6.13 -1.08
CA PRO A 37 2.42 -6.04 0.36
C PRO A 37 3.81 -5.69 0.92
N SER A 38 3.85 -4.78 1.90
CA SER A 38 5.09 -4.33 2.51
C SER A 38 4.90 -3.83 3.93
N PHE A 39 5.86 -4.16 4.79
CA PHE A 39 6.02 -3.59 6.13
C PHE A 39 6.64 -2.18 6.10
N ASN A 40 6.98 -1.63 4.92
CA ASN A 40 7.72 -0.37 4.82
C ASN A 40 7.31 0.47 3.59
N VAL A 41 6.01 0.70 3.44
CA VAL A 41 5.44 1.48 2.34
C VAL A 41 5.85 2.95 2.49
N GLY A 42 6.53 3.48 1.47
CA GLY A 42 6.93 4.89 1.40
C GLY A 42 6.30 5.64 0.22
N PRO A 43 6.60 6.95 0.08
CA PRO A 43 6.14 7.78 -1.02
C PRO A 43 6.41 7.15 -2.40
N ARG A 44 5.55 7.48 -3.37
CA ARG A 44 5.56 7.01 -4.77
C ARG A 44 5.28 5.52 -4.95
N LYS A 45 5.10 4.75 -3.88
CA LYS A 45 4.63 3.37 -3.96
C LYS A 45 3.14 3.33 -4.30
N PHE A 46 2.73 2.20 -4.86
CA PHE A 46 1.34 1.88 -5.14
C PHE A 46 0.68 1.33 -3.88
N ILE A 47 -0.43 1.94 -3.46
CA ILE A 47 -1.09 1.68 -2.18
C ILE A 47 -2.58 1.42 -2.40
N PRO A 48 -3.19 0.54 -1.58
CA PRO A 48 -4.60 0.21 -1.67
C PRO A 48 -5.45 1.32 -1.06
N VAL A 49 -6.51 1.69 -1.77
CA VAL A 49 -7.53 2.61 -1.29
C VAL A 49 -8.92 2.05 -1.55
N VAL A 50 -9.90 2.47 -0.75
CA VAL A 50 -11.31 2.32 -1.04
C VAL A 50 -11.83 3.63 -1.60
N ARG A 51 -12.59 3.57 -2.69
CA ARG A 51 -13.30 4.72 -3.26
C ARG A 51 -14.59 4.27 -3.94
N ARG A 52 -15.39 5.22 -4.38
CA ARG A 52 -16.55 4.94 -5.25
C ARG A 52 -16.17 4.61 -6.66
N THR A 53 -16.93 3.74 -7.33
CA THR A 53 -16.67 3.30 -8.71
C THR A 53 -16.77 4.45 -9.72
N THR A 54 -17.83 5.25 -9.63
CA THR A 54 -18.12 6.42 -10.48
C THR A 54 -18.84 7.51 -9.66
N GLU A 55 -18.87 8.74 -10.18
CA GLU A 55 -19.67 9.84 -9.60
C GLU A 55 -21.16 9.44 -9.55
N GLY A 56 -21.84 9.69 -8.44
CA GLY A 56 -23.24 9.25 -8.22
C GLY A 56 -23.43 7.80 -7.77
N SER A 57 -22.42 6.93 -7.89
CA SER A 57 -22.52 5.54 -7.46
C SER A 57 -22.38 5.40 -5.95
N LYS A 58 -23.18 4.53 -5.33
CA LYS A 58 -22.98 4.10 -3.93
C LYS A 58 -22.00 2.93 -3.80
N GLU A 59 -21.64 2.30 -4.92
CA GLU A 59 -20.76 1.14 -4.92
C GLU A 59 -19.32 1.57 -4.61
N LEU A 60 -18.73 0.92 -3.60
CA LEU A 60 -17.33 1.08 -3.25
C LEU A 60 -16.50 -0.04 -3.88
N VAL A 61 -15.27 0.31 -4.28
CA VAL A 61 -14.31 -0.63 -4.85
C VAL A 61 -12.95 -0.41 -4.23
N MET A 62 -12.16 -1.48 -4.10
CA MET A 62 -10.73 -1.32 -3.84
C MET A 62 -10.00 -0.91 -5.12
N GLN A 63 -9.10 0.04 -5.02
CA GLN A 63 -8.20 0.39 -6.12
C GLN A 63 -6.79 0.58 -5.61
N THR A 64 -5.81 0.14 -6.39
CA THR A 64 -4.41 0.50 -6.17
C THR A 64 -4.07 1.82 -6.88
N MET A 65 -3.54 2.80 -6.12
CA MET A 65 -3.16 4.14 -6.61
C MET A 65 -1.74 4.48 -6.19
N GLN A 66 -1.07 5.39 -6.91
CA GLN A 66 0.26 5.86 -6.50
C GLN A 66 0.17 6.89 -5.36
N TRP A 67 0.93 6.69 -4.28
CA TRP A 67 0.98 7.65 -3.18
C TRP A 67 1.88 8.85 -3.50
N GLY A 68 1.27 10.02 -3.66
CA GLY A 68 1.92 11.24 -4.10
C GLY A 68 1.03 11.94 -5.12
N PHE A 69 0.26 12.91 -4.66
CA PHE A 69 -0.80 13.54 -5.44
C PHE A 69 -0.28 14.32 -6.65
N ILE A 70 -0.88 14.06 -7.80
CA ILE A 70 -0.66 14.75 -9.06
C ILE A 70 -2.03 15.24 -9.54
N PRO A 71 -2.28 16.56 -9.56
CA PRO A 71 -3.56 17.07 -9.98
C PRO A 71 -3.81 16.81 -11.47
N SER A 72 -5.08 16.68 -11.84
CA SER A 72 -5.53 16.40 -13.21
C SER A 72 -5.03 17.40 -14.26
N TRP A 73 -4.75 18.66 -13.87
CA TRP A 73 -4.19 19.69 -14.76
C TRP A 73 -2.66 19.65 -14.91
N ALA A 74 -1.97 18.73 -14.23
CA ALA A 74 -0.54 18.54 -14.41
C ALA A 74 -0.25 18.06 -15.85
N LYS A 75 0.66 18.77 -16.53
CA LYS A 75 1.04 18.45 -17.93
C LYS A 75 2.18 17.44 -18.03
N GLN A 76 2.96 17.28 -16.96
CA GLN A 76 4.16 16.44 -16.91
C GLN A 76 4.27 15.82 -15.52
N TYR A 77 5.06 14.75 -15.40
CA TYR A 77 5.32 14.13 -14.10
C TYR A 77 6.09 15.10 -13.20
N PRO A 78 5.52 15.58 -12.08
CA PRO A 78 6.18 16.58 -11.25
C PRO A 78 7.33 15.96 -10.46
N GLU A 79 8.38 16.73 -10.18
CA GLU A 79 9.51 16.25 -9.38
C GLU A 79 9.14 16.03 -7.90
N ARG A 80 8.17 16.79 -7.38
CA ARG A 80 7.67 16.68 -6.00
C ARG A 80 6.17 16.44 -6.03
N GLN A 81 5.72 15.46 -5.26
CA GLN A 81 4.30 15.18 -5.07
C GLN A 81 3.94 15.34 -3.59
N PRO A 82 2.87 16.07 -3.25
CA PRO A 82 2.33 16.08 -1.90
C PRO A 82 1.84 14.67 -1.52
N ILE A 83 2.45 14.10 -0.49
CA ILE A 83 2.01 12.82 0.11
C ILE A 83 0.96 13.02 1.20
N ASN A 84 0.85 14.25 1.73
CA ASN A 84 -0.14 14.64 2.70
C ASN A 84 -0.87 15.92 2.27
N ALA A 85 -2.14 16.01 2.64
CA ALA A 85 -2.93 17.24 2.63
C ALA A 85 -3.28 17.60 4.08
N ARG A 86 -3.10 18.84 4.50
CA ARG A 86 -3.47 19.25 5.86
C ARG A 86 -4.95 19.62 5.89
N SER A 87 -5.68 19.17 6.91
CA SER A 87 -7.11 19.47 7.07
C SER A 87 -7.41 20.97 7.12
N ASP A 88 -6.57 21.76 7.81
CA ASP A 88 -6.64 23.23 7.84
C ASP A 88 -6.62 23.85 6.42
N THR A 89 -5.71 23.39 5.57
CA THR A 89 -5.58 23.89 4.19
C THR A 89 -6.79 23.51 3.33
N LEU A 90 -7.58 22.51 3.72
CA LEU A 90 -8.82 22.15 3.03
C LEU A 90 -10.00 23.05 3.42
N THR A 91 -9.92 23.74 4.57
CA THR A 91 -10.97 24.63 5.11
C THR A 91 -10.67 26.11 4.89
N ASP A 92 -9.40 26.50 4.82
CA ASP A 92 -8.97 27.90 4.95
C ASP A 92 -8.90 28.68 3.61
N GLY A 93 -9.48 28.13 2.54
CA GLY A 93 -9.59 28.81 1.24
C GLY A 93 -9.21 27.93 0.05
N PRO A 94 -8.90 28.56 -1.11
CA PRO A 94 -8.52 27.83 -2.30
C PRO A 94 -7.26 27.00 -2.11
N SER A 95 -7.30 25.76 -2.58
CA SER A 95 -6.24 24.77 -2.42
C SER A 95 -6.09 23.92 -3.68
N MET A 96 -4.88 23.42 -3.93
CA MET A 96 -4.64 22.46 -5.03
C MET A 96 -5.45 21.16 -4.90
N PHE A 97 -6.05 20.93 -3.73
CA PHE A 97 -6.89 19.78 -3.45
C PHE A 97 -8.39 20.05 -3.65
N ASP A 98 -8.80 21.26 -4.04
CA ASP A 98 -10.23 21.63 -4.10
C ASP A 98 -11.05 20.79 -5.08
N HIS A 99 -10.47 20.47 -6.24
CA HIS A 99 -11.11 19.55 -7.17
C HIS A 99 -11.35 18.17 -6.50
N ALA A 100 -10.31 17.64 -5.86
CA ALA A 100 -10.36 16.32 -5.26
C ALA A 100 -11.23 16.25 -4.00
N LYS A 101 -11.21 17.26 -3.11
CA LYS A 101 -12.02 17.25 -1.89
C LYS A 101 -13.51 17.22 -2.19
N ASN A 102 -13.94 17.78 -3.32
CA ASN A 102 -15.34 17.79 -3.73
C ASN A 102 -15.81 16.48 -4.36
N LYS A 103 -14.95 15.77 -5.10
CA LYS A 103 -15.38 14.61 -5.92
C LYS A 103 -14.55 13.34 -5.74
N ASN A 104 -13.27 13.47 -5.44
CA ASN A 104 -12.30 12.38 -5.47
C ASN A 104 -11.78 12.09 -4.05
N ARG A 105 -12.69 11.71 -3.16
CA ARG A 105 -12.36 11.22 -1.81
C ARG A 105 -12.10 9.71 -1.85
N CYS A 106 -11.10 9.27 -1.09
CA CYS A 106 -10.77 7.86 -0.91
C CYS A 106 -10.41 7.57 0.54
N VAL A 107 -10.36 6.30 0.91
CA VAL A 107 -9.84 5.82 2.20
C VAL A 107 -8.60 4.99 1.94
N VAL A 108 -7.44 5.43 2.39
CA VAL A 108 -6.21 4.64 2.33
C VAL A 108 -6.24 3.61 3.46
N VAL A 109 -6.00 2.34 3.13
CA VAL A 109 -6.04 1.25 4.12
C VAL A 109 -4.63 0.82 4.54
N SER A 110 -4.44 0.57 5.83
CA SER A 110 -3.13 0.24 6.40
C SER A 110 -3.29 -0.56 7.71
N GLU A 111 -2.27 -1.31 8.11
CA GLU A 111 -2.22 -1.98 9.42
C GLU A 111 -1.73 -1.03 10.53
N GLY A 112 -1.05 0.05 10.16
CA GLY A 112 -0.40 0.99 11.07
C GLY A 112 0.62 1.85 10.35
N PHE A 113 1.07 2.92 10.99
CA PHE A 113 2.00 3.87 10.39
C PHE A 113 3.23 4.13 11.24
N TYR A 114 4.29 4.63 10.61
CA TYR A 114 5.50 5.03 11.31
C TYR A 114 5.59 6.55 11.44
N GLU A 115 6.17 6.97 12.55
CA GLU A 115 6.58 8.36 12.75
C GLU A 115 7.89 8.38 13.56
N TRP A 116 8.69 9.43 13.37
CA TRP A 116 10.02 9.51 13.95
C TRP A 116 10.07 10.54 15.08
N LYS A 117 10.32 10.06 16.30
CA LYS A 117 10.57 10.92 17.45
C LYS A 117 11.90 11.63 17.25
N GLN A 118 11.87 12.96 17.21
CA GLN A 118 13.08 13.76 17.14
C GLN A 118 13.66 13.92 18.54
N LEU A 119 14.94 13.60 18.69
CA LEU A 119 15.71 13.83 19.92
C LEU A 119 16.69 14.99 19.72
N GLN A 120 17.24 15.48 20.84
CA GLN A 120 18.36 16.42 20.80
C GLN A 120 19.52 15.85 19.98
N GLY A 121 20.22 16.72 19.24
CA GLY A 121 21.29 16.32 18.34
C GLY A 121 20.82 15.74 16.99
N GLY A 122 19.52 15.85 16.66
CA GLY A 122 18.99 15.48 15.34
C GLY A 122 18.76 13.98 15.13
N LYS A 123 19.02 13.15 16.15
CA LYS A 123 18.72 11.72 16.12
C LYS A 123 17.20 11.51 16.02
N LYS A 124 16.79 10.58 15.17
CA LYS A 124 15.39 10.22 14.93
C LYS A 124 15.16 8.77 15.31
N ILE A 125 14.18 8.51 16.17
CA ILE A 125 13.82 7.15 16.61
C ILE A 125 12.47 6.77 16.01
N PRO A 126 12.38 5.72 15.16
CA PRO A 126 11.13 5.29 14.57
C PRO A 126 10.23 4.64 15.62
N HIS A 127 8.96 5.03 15.59
CA HIS A 127 7.89 4.38 16.32
C HIS A 127 6.87 3.86 15.32
N TYR A 128 6.29 2.69 15.60
CA TYR A 128 5.15 2.17 14.87
C TYR A 128 3.89 2.38 15.70
N THR A 129 2.83 2.83 15.03
CA THR A 129 1.54 3.11 15.64
C THR A 129 0.46 2.31 14.94
N LYS A 130 -0.31 1.55 15.70
CA LYS A 130 -1.44 0.75 15.21
C LYS A 130 -2.64 0.90 16.15
N ARG A 131 -3.81 0.45 15.70
CA ARG A 131 -4.98 0.43 16.56
C ARG A 131 -4.81 -0.64 17.63
N LYS A 132 -5.23 -0.33 18.85
CA LYS A 132 -5.16 -1.28 19.97
C LYS A 132 -6.12 -2.47 19.80
N ASP A 133 -7.21 -2.27 19.08
CA ASP A 133 -8.22 -3.30 18.78
C ASP A 133 -7.82 -4.22 17.61
N GLY A 134 -6.66 -4.01 16.98
CA GLY A 134 -6.18 -4.82 15.87
C GLY A 134 -6.92 -4.61 14.54
N LYS A 135 -7.84 -3.63 14.45
CA LYS A 135 -8.50 -3.25 13.20
C LYS A 135 -7.54 -2.46 12.30
N LEU A 136 -7.92 -2.33 11.02
CA LEU A 136 -7.18 -1.51 10.06
C LEU A 136 -7.24 -0.02 10.43
N MET A 137 -6.16 0.68 10.11
CA MET A 137 -6.13 2.11 9.95
C MET A 137 -6.82 2.50 8.64
N LEU A 138 -7.90 3.27 8.74
CA LEU A 138 -8.63 3.81 7.60
C LEU A 138 -8.33 5.31 7.49
N PHE A 139 -7.32 5.68 6.69
CA PHE A 139 -6.94 7.09 6.58
C PHE A 139 -7.81 7.82 5.57
N ALA A 140 -8.38 8.96 5.96
CA ALA A 140 -9.03 9.85 5.01
C ALA A 140 -8.00 10.33 3.97
N GLY A 141 -8.34 10.20 2.70
CA GLY A 141 -7.47 10.55 1.59
C GLY A 141 -8.22 11.23 0.46
N LEU A 142 -7.45 11.88 -0.39
CA LEU A 142 -7.92 12.47 -1.65
C LEU A 142 -7.15 11.82 -2.79
N TYR A 143 -7.79 11.68 -3.94
CA TYR A 143 -7.14 11.22 -5.16
C TYR A 143 -7.41 12.14 -6.33
N ASP A 144 -6.62 12.04 -7.39
CA ASP A 144 -6.94 12.63 -8.67
C ASP A 144 -6.42 11.76 -9.81
N VAL A 145 -6.92 12.02 -11.00
CA VAL A 145 -6.61 11.29 -12.22
C VAL A 145 -5.93 12.26 -13.19
N SER A 146 -4.64 12.04 -13.43
CA SER A 146 -3.86 12.80 -14.41
C SER A 146 -3.58 11.98 -15.65
N HIS A 147 -3.29 12.66 -16.76
CA HIS A 147 -2.82 12.03 -18.00
C HIS A 147 -1.40 12.52 -18.26
N ILE A 148 -0.41 11.71 -17.89
CA ILE A 148 1.00 12.03 -17.99
C ILE A 148 1.62 11.10 -19.02
N ASP A 149 2.31 11.67 -20.01
CA ASP A 149 2.97 10.92 -21.09
C ASP A 149 2.05 9.90 -21.79
N GLY A 150 0.79 10.30 -22.00
CA GLY A 150 -0.25 9.45 -22.61
C GLY A 150 -0.82 8.36 -21.70
N GLN A 151 -0.38 8.28 -20.44
CA GLN A 151 -0.85 7.29 -19.48
C GLN A 151 -1.77 7.92 -18.43
N LYS A 152 -2.91 7.26 -18.20
CA LYS A 152 -3.82 7.60 -17.12
C LYS A 152 -3.23 7.15 -15.78
N LEU A 153 -2.98 8.10 -14.89
CA LEU A 153 -2.36 7.86 -13.59
C LEU A 153 -3.30 8.26 -12.46
N TYR A 154 -3.61 7.29 -11.60
CA TYR A 154 -4.36 7.51 -10.36
C TYR A 154 -3.36 7.77 -9.24
N THR A 155 -3.45 8.94 -8.61
CA THR A 155 -2.58 9.31 -7.50
C THR A 155 -3.39 9.76 -6.29
N CYS A 156 -2.87 9.53 -5.10
CA CYS A 156 -3.55 9.89 -3.86
C CYS A 156 -2.64 10.56 -2.84
N THR A 157 -3.26 11.21 -1.86
CA THR A 157 -2.64 11.85 -0.70
C THR A 157 -3.43 11.51 0.57
N ILE A 158 -2.73 11.46 1.71
CA ILE A 158 -3.33 11.19 3.01
C ILE A 158 -3.62 12.51 3.72
N ILE A 159 -4.84 12.69 4.22
CA ILE A 159 -5.19 13.86 5.02
C ILE A 159 -4.55 13.73 6.40
N THR A 160 -3.97 14.83 6.87
CA THR A 160 -3.41 14.94 8.22
C THR A 160 -4.14 16.01 8.99
N THR A 161 -4.22 15.83 10.30
CA THR A 161 -4.79 16.77 11.27
C THR A 161 -3.77 17.03 12.38
N ALA A 162 -4.14 17.85 13.37
CA ALA A 162 -3.34 18.00 14.59
C ALA A 162 -3.13 16.63 15.25
N ALA A 163 -2.03 16.45 15.99
CA ALA A 163 -1.87 15.26 16.81
C ALA A 163 -2.88 15.27 17.97
N SER A 164 -3.32 14.09 18.40
CA SER A 164 -3.99 13.95 19.70
C SER A 164 -2.96 14.11 20.82
N SER A 165 -3.40 14.43 22.03
CA SER A 165 -2.52 14.57 23.20
C SER A 165 -1.67 13.32 23.46
N PHE A 166 -2.19 12.14 23.16
CA PHE A 166 -1.44 10.88 23.21
C PHE A 166 -0.27 10.83 22.22
N PHE A 167 -0.35 11.52 21.09
CA PHE A 167 0.60 11.40 19.98
C PHE A 167 1.61 12.57 19.90
N GLU A 168 1.35 13.68 20.61
CA GLU A 168 2.17 14.89 20.57
C GLU A 168 3.64 14.68 20.95
N PHE A 169 3.94 13.71 21.82
CA PHE A 169 5.32 13.37 22.18
C PHE A 169 6.17 12.88 20.99
N LEU A 170 5.51 12.43 19.91
CA LEU A 170 6.11 11.83 18.74
C LEU A 170 6.15 12.82 17.57
N HIS A 171 5.03 13.48 17.28
CA HIS A 171 4.91 14.51 16.25
C HIS A 171 3.68 15.38 16.48
N ASN A 172 3.70 16.64 16.02
CA ASN A 172 2.56 17.57 16.09
C ASN A 172 1.42 17.31 15.08
N ARG A 173 1.48 16.23 14.31
CA ARG A 173 0.52 15.88 13.25
C ARG A 173 0.33 14.37 13.22
N MET A 174 -0.87 13.95 12.86
CA MET A 174 -1.19 12.55 12.58
C MET A 174 -2.11 12.44 11.37
N PRO A 175 -2.23 11.26 10.73
CA PRO A 175 -3.29 11.01 9.75
C PRO A 175 -4.68 11.24 10.35
N VAL A 176 -5.63 11.69 9.55
CA VAL A 176 -7.06 11.57 9.90
C VAL A 176 -7.43 10.09 9.79
N ILE A 177 -7.74 9.46 10.91
CA ILE A 177 -8.13 8.04 10.97
C ILE A 177 -9.65 8.01 11.15
N LEU A 178 -10.35 7.49 10.15
CA LEU A 178 -11.79 7.27 10.19
C LEU A 178 -12.10 6.06 11.06
N GLU A 179 -13.16 6.14 11.88
CA GLU A 179 -13.50 5.04 12.76
C GLU A 179 -14.08 3.86 11.98
N ASN A 180 -13.68 2.65 12.37
CA ASN A 180 -14.18 1.43 11.77
C ASN A 180 -15.59 1.17 12.28
N SER A 181 -16.48 0.69 11.42
CA SER A 181 -17.88 0.42 11.79
C SER A 181 -18.66 1.65 12.26
N SER A 182 -18.17 2.87 11.97
CA SER A 182 -18.91 4.13 12.14
C SER A 182 -19.43 4.64 10.78
N SER A 183 -20.27 5.68 10.83
CA SER A 183 -20.70 6.42 9.64
C SER A 183 -19.62 7.31 9.01
N ASP A 184 -18.40 7.37 9.58
CA ASP A 184 -17.37 8.31 9.11
C ASP A 184 -16.85 7.92 7.73
N VAL A 185 -16.68 6.62 7.47
CA VAL A 185 -16.29 6.11 6.15
C VAL A 185 -17.37 6.43 5.12
N ASP A 186 -18.64 6.21 5.46
CA ASP A 186 -19.76 6.51 4.57
C ASP A 186 -19.90 8.01 4.31
N THR A 187 -19.72 8.83 5.34
CA THR A 187 -19.72 10.30 5.24
C THR A 187 -18.58 10.76 4.35
N TRP A 188 -17.37 10.26 4.59
CA TRP A 188 -16.18 10.62 3.82
C TRP A 188 -16.28 10.18 2.37
N LEU A 189 -16.78 8.99 2.11
CA LEU A 189 -16.95 8.45 0.75
C LEU A 189 -18.30 8.85 0.15
N SER A 190 -19.09 9.74 0.77
CA SER A 190 -20.40 10.17 0.26
C SER A 190 -20.31 10.89 -1.09
N ASP A 191 -21.44 11.14 -1.77
CA ASP A 191 -21.47 11.90 -3.06
C ASP A 191 -21.82 13.35 -2.79
N GLU A 192 -22.03 13.66 -1.50
CA GLU A 192 -22.40 14.99 -1.11
C GLU A 192 -21.24 15.92 -1.49
N PRO A 193 -21.55 17.10 -2.04
CA PRO A 193 -20.57 18.16 -2.17
C PRO A 193 -19.89 18.42 -0.83
N TRP A 194 -18.65 18.93 -0.89
CA TRP A 194 -17.89 19.24 0.33
C TRP A 194 -18.71 20.12 1.27
N ASN A 195 -18.89 19.64 2.51
CA ASN A 195 -19.77 20.27 3.49
C ASN A 195 -19.25 20.08 4.92
N LYS A 196 -19.95 20.66 5.89
CA LYS A 196 -19.54 20.66 7.31
C LYS A 196 -19.30 19.26 7.89
N LYS A 197 -20.09 18.25 7.50
CA LYS A 197 -19.94 16.87 7.99
C LYS A 197 -18.56 16.30 7.66
N HIS A 198 -18.03 16.63 6.47
CA HIS A 198 -16.69 16.20 6.07
C HIS A 198 -15.59 16.86 6.91
N VAL A 199 -15.81 18.11 7.33
CA VAL A 199 -14.88 18.83 8.21
C VAL A 199 -14.90 18.25 9.62
N GLU A 200 -16.09 17.93 10.13
CA GLU A 200 -16.30 17.41 11.49
C GLU A 200 -15.60 16.08 11.72
N ILE A 201 -15.43 15.23 10.70
CA ILE A 201 -14.73 13.93 10.80
C ILE A 201 -13.20 14.04 10.58
N MET A 202 -12.66 15.22 10.25
CA MET A 202 -11.21 15.44 10.06
C MET A 202 -10.48 15.87 11.35
N HIS A 203 -10.83 15.25 12.47
CA HIS A 203 -10.26 15.54 13.79
C HIS A 203 -9.19 14.51 14.20
N PRO A 204 -8.36 14.81 15.23
CA PRO A 204 -7.44 13.83 15.79
C PRO A 204 -8.18 12.60 16.28
N PHE A 205 -7.61 11.42 16.02
CA PHE A 205 -8.24 10.15 16.40
C PHE A 205 -8.39 10.01 17.91
N GLU A 206 -9.59 9.69 18.37
CA GLU A 206 -9.94 9.63 19.80
C GLU A 206 -9.92 8.20 20.37
N GLY A 207 -9.88 7.19 19.50
CA GLY A 207 -9.80 5.79 19.92
C GLY A 207 -8.42 5.39 20.45
N LYS A 208 -8.32 4.16 20.96
CA LYS A 208 -7.09 3.64 21.57
C LYS A 208 -6.08 3.21 20.52
N LEU A 209 -4.88 3.78 20.59
CA LEU A 209 -3.73 3.42 19.77
C LEU A 209 -2.64 2.77 20.64
N ASP A 210 -1.93 1.82 20.07
CA ASP A 210 -0.63 1.38 20.58
C ASP A 210 0.45 2.10 19.78
N CYS A 211 1.45 2.64 20.48
CA CYS A 211 2.62 3.29 19.87
C CYS A 211 3.88 2.84 20.61
N TYR A 212 4.84 2.28 19.87
CA TYR A 212 6.06 1.71 20.45
C TYR A 212 7.24 1.88 19.49
N GLN A 213 8.43 1.93 20.06
CA GLN A 213 9.67 2.02 19.30
C GLN A 213 9.89 0.73 18.48
N VAL A 214 10.36 0.91 17.25
CA VAL A 214 10.76 -0.17 16.34
C VAL A 214 12.22 0.00 15.91
N THR A 215 12.75 -0.96 15.16
CA THR A 215 14.16 -0.95 14.71
C THR A 215 14.45 0.24 13.79
N ASP A 216 15.65 0.84 13.93
CA ASP A 216 16.14 1.92 13.07
C ASP A 216 16.25 1.49 11.59
N ALA A 217 16.34 0.18 11.34
CA ALA A 217 16.42 -0.39 9.99
C ALA A 217 15.24 -0.03 9.08
N VAL A 218 14.07 0.34 9.65
CA VAL A 218 12.91 0.82 8.88
C VAL A 218 13.18 2.14 8.17
N GLY A 219 14.15 2.94 8.63
CA GLY A 219 14.48 4.25 8.04
C GLY A 219 14.76 4.18 6.54
N SER A 220 15.44 3.12 6.09
CA SER A 220 15.70 2.85 4.66
C SER A 220 14.49 2.23 3.97
N THR A 221 13.97 2.89 2.93
CA THR A 221 12.85 2.38 2.10
C THR A 221 13.22 1.16 1.24
N LYS A 222 14.50 0.79 1.19
CA LYS A 222 14.97 -0.43 0.50
C LYS A 222 14.75 -1.69 1.35
N ASN A 223 14.56 -1.53 2.65
CA ASN A 223 14.40 -2.65 3.56
C ASN A 223 12.91 -2.95 3.76
N ASN A 224 12.58 -4.24 3.88
CA ASN A 224 11.23 -4.72 4.15
C ASN A 224 11.33 -5.99 5.00
N SER A 225 10.91 -5.94 6.26
CA SER A 225 10.97 -7.07 7.19
C SER A 225 9.75 -7.08 8.11
N PRO A 226 9.19 -8.26 8.46
CA PRO A 226 8.15 -8.37 9.48
C PRO A 226 8.60 -7.83 10.86
N ASP A 227 9.90 -7.81 11.14
CA ASP A 227 10.43 -7.24 12.39
C ASP A 227 10.17 -5.73 12.53
N PHE A 228 9.83 -5.04 11.42
CA PHE A 228 9.61 -3.59 11.43
C PHE A 228 8.34 -3.18 12.14
N VAL A 229 7.43 -4.11 12.43
CA VAL A 229 6.21 -3.85 13.21
C VAL A 229 6.28 -4.47 14.61
N VAL A 230 7.45 -5.00 14.99
CA VAL A 230 7.67 -5.63 16.30
C VAL A 230 8.36 -4.63 17.24
N PRO A 231 7.90 -4.48 18.50
CA PRO A 231 8.58 -3.68 19.51
C PRO A 231 10.05 -4.07 19.69
N VAL A 232 10.95 -3.09 19.79
CA VAL A 232 12.41 -3.36 19.91
C VAL A 232 12.82 -4.14 21.15
N ASP A 233 12.07 -4.02 22.25
CA ASP A 233 12.29 -4.79 23.48
C ASP A 233 12.01 -6.29 23.29
N GLN A 234 11.03 -6.64 22.45
CA GLN A 234 10.71 -8.02 22.08
C GLN A 234 11.75 -8.63 21.12
N LEU A 235 12.35 -7.80 20.25
CA LEU A 235 13.41 -8.25 19.35
C LEU A 235 14.71 -8.60 20.11
N LYS A 236 15.04 -7.88 21.18
CA LYS A 236 16.24 -8.15 22.00
C LYS A 236 16.23 -9.53 22.66
N GLY A 237 15.05 -10.06 23.01
CA GLY A 237 14.90 -11.43 23.49
C GLY A 237 15.14 -12.49 22.41
N SER A 238 14.83 -12.16 21.15
CA SER A 238 15.03 -13.04 19.99
C SER A 238 16.49 -13.09 19.53
N ILE A 239 17.23 -11.97 19.62
CA ILE A 239 18.66 -11.89 19.28
C ILE A 239 19.49 -12.88 20.10
N SER A 240 19.17 -13.06 21.38
CA SER A 240 19.81 -14.07 22.24
C SER A 240 19.65 -15.51 21.71
N ASN A 241 18.55 -15.80 21.02
CA ASN A 241 18.31 -17.09 20.39
C ASN A 241 19.00 -17.22 19.01
N PHE A 242 19.10 -16.12 18.25
CA PHE A 242 19.84 -16.08 16.99
C PHE A 242 21.35 -16.28 17.19
N PHE A 243 21.96 -15.68 18.22
CA PHE A 243 23.38 -15.89 18.55
C PHE A 243 23.66 -17.24 19.23
N LYS A 244 22.66 -17.88 19.87
CA LYS A 244 22.79 -19.25 20.37
C LYS A 244 22.88 -20.27 19.23
N LYS A 245 22.11 -20.08 18.16
CA LYS A 245 22.04 -21.01 17.02
C LYS A 245 23.28 -21.00 16.11
N GLN A 246 24.14 -19.99 16.22
CA GLN A 246 25.41 -19.89 15.49
C GLN A 246 26.63 -20.42 16.27
N LYS A 247 26.45 -20.93 17.48
CA LYS A 247 27.55 -21.45 18.33
C LYS A 247 27.69 -22.97 18.35
N GLU A 248 26.87 -23.71 17.61
CA GLU A 248 27.06 -25.16 17.46
C GLU A 248 27.95 -25.44 16.24
N PRO A 249 29.15 -26.04 16.41
CA PRO A 249 29.97 -26.45 15.29
C PRO A 249 29.34 -27.66 14.58
N PRO A 250 29.60 -27.87 13.27
CA PRO A 250 29.09 -29.03 12.56
C PRO A 250 29.74 -30.29 13.14
N ALA A 251 28.91 -31.25 13.57
CA ALA A 251 29.37 -32.54 14.05
C ALA A 251 30.09 -33.30 12.91
N THR A 252 31.39 -33.50 13.08
CA THR A 252 32.24 -34.33 12.21
C THR A 252 31.79 -35.78 12.26
N THR A 253 31.38 -36.35 11.13
CA THR A 253 31.04 -37.77 11.01
C THR A 253 32.32 -38.58 10.84
N THR A 254 32.80 -39.23 11.91
CA THR A 254 33.84 -40.25 11.85
C THR A 254 33.23 -41.62 11.64
N ALA A 255 33.61 -42.26 10.54
CA ALA A 255 33.35 -43.67 10.27
C ALA A 255 34.02 -44.54 11.34
N THR A 256 33.30 -45.53 11.87
CA THR A 256 33.90 -46.65 12.60
C THR A 256 33.26 -47.95 12.12
N THR A 257 34.12 -48.83 11.63
CA THR A 257 33.86 -50.20 11.19
C THR A 257 33.73 -51.11 12.41
N THR A 258 32.66 -51.91 12.49
CA THR A 258 32.68 -53.15 13.27
C THR A 258 31.79 -54.23 12.66
N THR A 259 32.44 -55.32 12.28
CA THR A 259 31.94 -56.66 11.91
C THR A 259 31.23 -57.37 13.06
N THR A 260 30.08 -58.04 12.81
CA THR A 260 29.87 -59.48 13.11
C THR A 260 28.57 -60.07 12.53
N LYS A 261 28.77 -61.14 11.73
CA LYS A 261 27.96 -62.34 11.43
C LYS A 261 26.51 -62.48 11.97
N GLY A 262 25.55 -62.57 11.04
CA GLY A 262 24.96 -63.86 10.60
C GLY A 262 23.58 -64.27 11.13
N LEU A 263 22.57 -64.33 10.24
CA LEU A 263 21.61 -65.46 10.07
C LEU A 263 20.60 -65.19 8.91
N LYS A 264 20.62 -66.09 7.90
CA LYS A 264 19.55 -66.66 7.01
C LYS A 264 18.16 -65.99 7.01
N ARG A 265 17.40 -65.78 5.91
CA ARG A 265 17.18 -66.59 4.69
C ARG A 265 16.25 -65.82 3.68
N GLU A 266 16.49 -66.05 2.39
CA GLU A 266 15.56 -66.26 1.24
C GLU A 266 14.63 -65.16 0.64
N HIS A 267 14.79 -65.03 -0.70
CA HIS A 267 13.82 -64.72 -1.80
C HIS A 267 13.13 -63.34 -1.81
N ASP A 268 13.04 -62.54 -2.88
CA ASP A 268 13.11 -62.75 -4.33
C ASP A 268 13.51 -61.45 -5.08
N GLU A 269 13.94 -61.65 -6.33
CA GLU A 269 14.17 -60.68 -7.41
C GLU A 269 12.93 -59.78 -7.64
N ASP A 270 13.03 -58.50 -8.00
CA ASP A 270 13.30 -58.10 -9.37
C ASP A 270 13.71 -56.62 -9.52
N ASN A 271 14.47 -56.44 -10.58
CA ASN A 271 15.20 -55.29 -11.07
C ASN A 271 14.33 -54.47 -12.04
N GLU A 272 14.29 -53.14 -11.96
CA GLU A 272 14.60 -52.32 -13.13
C GLU A 272 14.75 -50.81 -12.83
N LYS A 273 15.84 -50.28 -13.38
CA LYS A 273 16.23 -48.87 -13.40
C LYS A 273 15.54 -48.18 -14.58
N SER A 274 15.18 -46.91 -14.45
CA SER A 274 15.54 -45.95 -15.50
C SER A 274 15.68 -44.53 -14.99
N VAL A 275 16.78 -43.92 -15.44
CA VAL A 275 17.21 -42.54 -15.24
C VAL A 275 16.80 -41.78 -16.51
N MET A 276 16.27 -40.55 -16.40
CA MET A 276 16.40 -39.60 -17.51
C MET A 276 16.45 -38.13 -17.07
N LYS A 277 17.38 -37.43 -17.71
CA LYS A 277 17.84 -36.03 -17.57
C LYS A 277 16.97 -35.04 -18.40
N PRO A 278 17.14 -33.71 -18.21
CA PRO A 278 16.25 -32.69 -18.78
C PRO A 278 16.66 -32.22 -20.18
N ILE A 279 15.70 -31.74 -20.97
CA ILE A 279 15.89 -31.21 -22.34
C ILE A 279 15.78 -29.68 -22.36
N LYS A 280 16.65 -29.07 -23.18
CA LYS A 280 16.88 -27.64 -23.42
C LYS A 280 15.93 -27.00 -24.45
N LYS A 281 15.87 -25.66 -24.34
CA LYS A 281 15.55 -24.56 -25.28
C LYS A 281 15.69 -24.77 -26.81
N GLU A 282 14.83 -24.00 -27.51
CA GLU A 282 14.99 -23.22 -28.78
C GLU A 282 14.36 -23.68 -30.11
N MET A 283 13.51 -22.78 -30.69
CA MET A 283 13.36 -22.31 -32.10
C MET A 283 11.95 -21.67 -32.24
N ILE A 284 11.72 -20.36 -32.53
CA ILE A 284 12.04 -19.45 -33.65
C ILE A 284 11.21 -19.67 -34.95
N HIS A 285 10.35 -18.68 -35.23
CA HIS A 285 9.85 -18.10 -36.50
C HIS A 285 8.55 -18.54 -37.20
N ASN A 286 7.68 -17.51 -37.35
CA ASN A 286 6.81 -17.09 -38.47
C ASN A 286 5.60 -17.92 -38.90
N ILE A 287 4.40 -17.35 -38.73
CA ILE A 287 3.47 -17.06 -39.85
C ILE A 287 2.80 -15.69 -39.61
N ASP A 288 2.81 -14.87 -40.65
CA ASP A 288 2.28 -13.52 -40.76
C ASP A 288 1.11 -13.50 -41.76
N LYS A 289 0.21 -12.50 -41.65
CA LYS A 289 -0.82 -12.06 -42.64
C LYS A 289 -2.12 -12.84 -42.85
N LYS A 290 -3.23 -12.25 -42.35
CA LYS A 290 -4.51 -11.91 -43.01
C LYS A 290 -5.37 -11.25 -41.92
N MET A 291 -5.68 -9.97 -41.95
CA MET A 291 -6.80 -9.39 -42.71
C MET A 291 -6.64 -7.87 -42.75
N ASN A 292 -6.60 -7.32 -43.96
CA ASN A 292 -6.80 -5.90 -44.26
C ASN A 292 -7.82 -5.87 -45.41
N SER A 293 -9.05 -5.45 -45.15
CA SER A 293 -9.97 -4.86 -46.15
C SER A 293 -11.27 -4.40 -45.48
N HIS A 294 -11.40 -3.09 -45.25
CA HIS A 294 -12.46 -2.30 -45.89
C HIS A 294 -12.29 -0.80 -45.59
N ASP A 295 -11.78 -0.13 -46.63
CA ASP A 295 -12.26 1.11 -47.24
C ASP A 295 -12.70 2.34 -46.42
N ASN A 296 -11.80 3.31 -46.47
CA ASN A 296 -12.00 4.76 -46.62
C ASN A 296 -13.35 5.24 -47.18
N VAL A 297 -13.97 6.22 -46.49
CA VAL A 297 -14.65 7.36 -47.14
C VAL A 297 -14.23 8.67 -46.47
N LYS A 298 -13.76 9.60 -47.31
CA LYS A 298 -13.36 10.98 -47.00
C LYS A 298 -14.56 11.85 -46.64
N LYS A 299 -14.39 12.78 -45.68
CA LYS A 299 -14.86 14.17 -45.86
C LYS A 299 -14.04 15.16 -45.02
N LYS A 300 -13.24 15.97 -45.72
CA LYS A 300 -12.69 17.24 -45.26
C LYS A 300 -13.82 18.27 -45.21
N GLN A 301 -13.90 19.06 -44.15
CA GLN A 301 -14.35 20.45 -44.26
C GLN A 301 -13.54 21.32 -43.29
N LYS A 302 -12.71 22.17 -43.88
CA LYS A 302 -12.17 23.38 -43.26
C LYS A 302 -13.30 24.40 -43.20
N ILE A 303 -13.51 25.04 -42.05
CA ILE A 303 -13.99 26.42 -42.01
C ILE A 303 -13.06 27.19 -41.07
N THR A 304 -12.40 28.18 -41.67
CA THR A 304 -11.58 29.20 -41.03
C THR A 304 -12.43 30.35 -40.52
N SER A 305 -11.97 30.95 -39.42
CA SER A 305 -12.09 32.36 -39.02
C SER A 305 -13.47 33.01 -38.90
N PHE A 306 -13.80 33.50 -37.70
CA PHE A 306 -14.33 34.85 -37.54
C PHE A 306 -13.76 35.51 -36.27
N PHE A 307 -13.33 36.75 -36.48
CA PHE A 307 -12.69 37.69 -35.55
C PHE A 307 -13.73 38.39 -34.64
N ASN A 308 -13.32 38.65 -33.40
CA ASN A 308 -13.43 39.90 -32.61
C ASN A 308 -14.76 40.66 -32.37
N LYS A 309 -14.80 41.20 -31.13
CA LYS A 309 -15.57 42.35 -30.57
C LYS A 309 -17.04 42.05 -30.27
N LYS A 310 -17.60 42.35 -29.10
CA LYS A 310 -17.35 43.38 -28.06
C LYS A 310 -17.56 42.79 -26.67
#